data_AF-A0A0C2W8H0-F1
#
_entry.id   AF-A0A0C2W8H0-F1
#
_cell.length_a   1.000
_cell.length_b   1.000
_cell.length_c   1.000
_cell.angle_alpha   90.00
_cell.angle_beta   90.00
_cell.angle_gamma   90.00
#
_symmetry.space_group_name_H-M   'P 1'
#
loop_
_entity.id
_entity.type
_entity.pdbx_description
1 polymer ?
#
loop_
_entity_poly.entity_id
_entity_poly.type
_entity_poly.pdbx_seq_one_letter_code
_entity_poly.pdbx_strand_id
1 'polypeptide(L)'
;WVYGMPGIGKSAIAHSVCQQLYEIKQLGGSFFCRRDDPARSETNSVLPTLIYGLASVFGPFRKQMAQALRDDPQLTPQSASGELFLHTLQSLEAHPPRSLVLVIDALDECGEPGTRKRLLEHLLKACRQQKWLKTIVISRPEHDIQSIF
;
A
#
# COMPACT_ATOMS: atom_id res chain seq x y z
N TRP A 1 -9.07 -9.02 -1.15
CA TRP A 1 -9.31 -8.33 -2.42
C TRP A 1 -10.80 -8.20 -2.62
N VAL A 2 -11.29 -7.02 -2.99
CA VAL A 2 -12.70 -6.75 -3.31
C VAL A 2 -12.78 -6.41 -4.78
N TYR A 3 -13.63 -7.10 -5.54
CA TYR A 3 -13.71 -6.92 -6.98
C TYR A 3 -15.13 -6.83 -7.49
N GLY A 4 -15.27 -6.30 -8.70
CA GLY A 4 -16.54 -6.30 -9.43
C GLY A 4 -16.54 -5.33 -10.60
N MET A 5 -17.65 -5.28 -11.31
CA MET A 5 -17.81 -4.47 -12.53
C MET A 5 -17.74 -2.96 -12.25
N PRO A 6 -17.46 -2.12 -13.28
CA PRO A 6 -17.56 -0.67 -13.15
C PRO A 6 -18.96 -0.21 -12.71
N GLY A 7 -19.05 0.91 -12.00
CA GLY A 7 -20.34 1.52 -11.61
C GLY A 7 -21.06 0.90 -10.40
N ILE A 8 -20.58 -0.23 -9.84
CA ILE A 8 -21.24 -0.89 -8.69
C ILE A 8 -20.94 -0.26 -7.31
N GLY A 9 -20.27 0.90 -7.28
CA GLY A 9 -19.97 1.61 -6.03
C GLY A 9 -18.69 1.17 -5.28
N LYS A 10 -17.76 0.48 -5.94
CA LYS A 10 -16.49 0.03 -5.31
C LYS A 10 -15.69 1.17 -4.65
N SER A 11 -15.52 2.30 -5.33
CA SER A 11 -14.81 3.46 -4.76
C SER A 11 -15.56 4.08 -3.58
N ALA A 12 -16.91 4.05 -3.57
CA ALA A 12 -17.69 4.48 -2.41
C ALA A 12 -17.45 3.57 -1.20
N ILE A 13 -17.34 2.25 -1.42
CA ILE A 13 -16.91 1.30 -0.39
C ILE A 13 -15.49 1.63 0.08
N ALA A 14 -14.55 1.89 -0.85
CA ALA A 14 -13.17 2.24 -0.51
C ALA A 14 -13.10 3.46 0.42
N HIS A 15 -13.79 4.55 0.07
CA HIS A 15 -13.87 5.75 0.89
C HIS A 15 -14.49 5.48 2.27
N SER A 16 -15.59 4.73 2.31
CA SER A 16 -16.27 4.41 3.58
C SER A 16 -15.38 3.56 4.50
N VAL A 17 -14.69 2.56 3.93
CA VAL A 17 -13.72 1.73 4.65
C VAL A 17 -12.55 2.58 5.18
N CYS A 18 -11.98 3.46 4.36
CA CYS A 18 -10.93 4.37 4.80
C CYS A 18 -11.39 5.26 5.96
N GLN A 19 -12.60 5.82 5.88
CA GLN A 19 -13.15 6.66 6.94
C GLN A 19 -13.30 5.87 8.25
N GLN A 20 -13.91 4.68 8.20
CA GLN A 20 -14.08 3.84 9.40
C GLN A 20 -12.73 3.44 10.00
N LEU A 21 -11.76 3.04 9.17
CA LEU A 21 -10.41 2.69 9.61
C LEU A 21 -9.69 3.88 10.24
N TYR A 22 -9.89 5.09 9.72
CA TYR A 22 -9.34 6.31 10.29
C TYR A 22 -9.92 6.59 11.68
N GLU A 23 -11.25 6.53 11.83
CA GLU A 23 -11.95 6.77 13.10
C GLU A 23 -11.49 5.81 14.21
N ILE A 24 -11.23 4.54 13.88
CA ILE A 24 -10.74 3.53 14.84
C ILE A 24 -9.20 3.46 14.95
N LYS A 25 -8.49 4.38 14.28
CA LYS A 25 -7.01 4.48 14.27
C LYS A 25 -6.30 3.23 13.73
N GLN A 26 -6.85 2.63 12.69
CA GLN A 26 -6.30 1.47 11.97
C GLN A 26 -5.92 1.78 10.52
N LEU A 27 -6.25 2.96 9.99
CA LEU A 27 -5.80 3.34 8.65
C LEU A 27 -4.28 3.56 8.64
N GLY A 28 -3.56 2.64 8.00
CA GLY A 28 -2.12 2.71 7.80
C GLY A 28 -1.74 3.56 6.59
N GLY A 29 -2.62 3.70 5.60
CA GLY A 29 -2.37 4.49 4.42
C GLY A 29 -3.37 4.14 3.32
N SER A 30 -3.55 5.04 2.37
CA SER A 30 -4.47 4.81 1.25
C SER A 30 -3.95 5.41 -0.05
N PHE A 31 -4.24 4.75 -1.17
CA PHE A 31 -3.99 5.26 -2.51
C PHE A 31 -5.21 5.00 -3.39
N PHE A 32 -5.64 6.02 -4.13
CA PHE A 32 -6.79 5.94 -5.03
C PHE A 32 -6.29 6.16 -6.44
N CYS A 33 -6.18 5.07 -7.20
CA CYS A 33 -5.72 5.09 -8.56
C CYS A 33 -6.70 5.85 -9.46
N ARG A 34 -6.18 6.58 -10.44
CA ARG A 34 -6.96 7.28 -11.46
C ARG A 34 -6.17 7.32 -12.75
N ARG A 35 -6.75 6.78 -13.83
CA ARG A 35 -6.11 6.73 -15.15
C ARG A 35 -5.82 8.11 -15.74
N ASP A 36 -6.65 9.10 -15.40
CA ASP A 36 -6.60 10.46 -15.94
C ASP A 36 -5.73 11.43 -15.12
N ASP A 37 -5.13 10.96 -14.02
CA ASP A 37 -4.24 11.74 -13.16
C ASP A 37 -2.83 11.12 -13.20
N PRO A 38 -1.83 11.77 -13.82
CA PRO A 38 -0.47 11.25 -13.93
C PRO A 38 0.19 10.88 -12.60
N ALA A 39 -0.19 11.53 -11.49
CA ALA A 39 0.33 11.20 -10.16
C ALA A 39 -0.33 9.95 -9.55
N ARG A 40 -1.43 9.49 -10.14
CA ARG A 40 -2.27 8.37 -9.66
C ARG A 40 -2.49 7.27 -10.68
N SER A 41 -1.92 7.41 -11.87
CA SER A 41 -1.98 6.43 -12.94
C SER A 41 -0.76 5.50 -12.97
N GLU A 42 0.27 5.76 -12.17
CA GLU A 42 1.53 5.00 -12.17
C GLU A 42 1.78 4.26 -10.86
N THR A 43 2.16 2.97 -10.95
CA THR A 43 2.36 2.11 -9.77
C THR A 43 3.55 2.53 -8.93
N ASN A 44 4.50 3.27 -9.52
CA ASN A 44 5.67 3.82 -8.82
C ASN A 44 5.29 4.78 -7.68
N SER A 45 4.10 5.38 -7.72
CA SER A 45 3.64 6.35 -6.73
C SER A 45 2.83 5.71 -5.60
N VAL A 46 2.33 4.48 -5.82
CA VAL A 46 1.48 3.77 -4.86
C VAL A 46 2.25 3.44 -3.59
N LEU A 47 3.36 2.71 -3.72
CA LEU A 47 4.09 2.22 -2.56
C LEU A 47 4.72 3.35 -1.72
N PRO A 48 5.41 4.36 -2.30
CA PRO A 48 5.89 5.51 -1.54
C PRO A 48 4.79 6.23 -0.76
N THR A 49 3.60 6.39 -1.35
CA THR A 49 2.45 7.01 -0.66
C THR A 49 1.97 6.18 0.52
N LEU A 50 1.88 4.85 0.35
CA LEU A 50 1.50 3.94 1.43
C LEU A 50 2.55 3.91 2.56
N ILE A 51 3.84 3.91 2.21
CA ILE A 51 4.95 3.99 3.17
C ILE A 51 4.86 5.28 3.98
N TYR A 52 4.63 6.42 3.31
CA TYR A 52 4.46 7.70 3.97
C TYR A 52 3.27 7.69 4.94
N GLY A 53 2.12 7.18 4.51
CA GLY A 53 0.96 6.97 5.36
C GLY A 53 1.32 6.14 6.60
N LEU A 54 2.00 5.02 6.40
CA LEU A 54 2.32 4.09 7.49
C LEU A 54 3.29 4.73 8.49
N ALA A 55 4.30 5.45 8.00
CA ALA A 55 5.24 6.19 8.82
C ALA A 55 4.58 7.33 9.61
N SER A 56 3.50 7.92 9.08
CA SER A 56 2.77 8.98 9.80
C SER A 56 2.07 8.48 11.06
N VAL A 57 1.59 7.23 11.05
CA VAL A 57 0.82 6.63 12.15
C VAL A 57 1.63 5.65 13.02
N PHE A 58 2.73 5.09 12.50
CA PHE A 58 3.52 4.10 13.20
C PHE A 58 4.98 4.53 13.40
N GLY A 59 5.25 5.08 14.58
CA GLY A 59 6.53 5.68 14.95
C GLY A 59 7.77 4.78 14.79
N PRO A 60 7.76 3.51 15.24
CA PRO A 60 8.86 2.57 15.02
C PRO A 60 9.21 2.39 13.54
N PHE A 61 8.21 2.20 12.68
CA PHE A 61 8.43 2.10 11.23
C PHE A 61 9.00 3.38 10.63
N ARG A 62 8.50 4.55 11.05
CA ARG A 62 9.08 5.84 10.64
C ARG A 62 10.55 5.96 10.99
N LYS A 63 10.95 5.55 12.21
CA LYS A 63 12.35 5.60 12.65
C LYS A 63 13.24 4.74 11.77
N GLN A 64 12.82 3.49 11.50
CA GLN A 64 13.58 2.56 10.66
C GLN A 64 13.64 3.01 9.19
N MET A 65 12.53 3.51 8.62
CA MET A 65 12.51 4.08 7.27
C MET A 65 13.47 5.28 7.17
N ALA A 66 13.41 6.20 8.14
CA ALA A 66 14.25 7.40 8.14
C ALA A 66 15.73 7.05 8.34
N GLN A 67 16.04 6.00 9.09
CA GLN A 67 17.41 5.51 9.23
C GLN A 67 17.92 4.92 7.92
N ALA A 68 17.14 4.04 7.28
CA ALA A 68 17.53 3.43 6.01
C ALA A 68 17.76 4.47 4.90
N LEU A 69 16.95 5.54 4.84
CA LEU A 69 17.14 6.66 3.91
C LEU A 69 18.37 7.52 4.25
N ARG A 70 18.80 7.58 5.52
CA ARG A 70 20.03 8.29 5.91
C ARG A 70 21.29 7.49 5.57
N ASP A 71 21.20 6.16 5.70
CA ASP A 71 22.35 5.26 5.51
C ASP A 71 22.71 5.05 4.03
N ASP A 72 21.76 5.23 3.11
CA ASP A 72 21.99 5.16 1.67
C ASP A 72 21.50 6.44 0.96
N PRO A 73 22.41 7.36 0.62
CA PRO A 73 22.09 8.61 -0.09
C PRO A 73 21.49 8.41 -1.49
N GLN A 74 21.59 7.21 -2.08
CA GLN A 74 20.96 6.90 -3.37
C GLN A 74 19.48 6.56 -3.22
N LEU A 75 19.02 6.24 -2.00
CA LEU A 75 17.61 6.03 -1.70
C LEU A 75 16.91 7.37 -1.49
N THR A 76 16.01 7.69 -2.40
CA THR A 76 15.06 8.79 -2.24
C THR A 76 13.73 8.26 -1.68
N PRO A 77 12.91 9.10 -1.01
CA PRO A 77 11.57 8.74 -0.59
C PRO A 77 10.70 8.24 -1.76
N GLN A 78 10.89 8.81 -2.96
CA GLN A 78 10.19 8.41 -4.19
C GLN A 78 10.72 7.12 -4.80
N SER A 79 11.99 6.77 -4.56
CA SER A 79 12.59 5.50 -4.97
C SER A 79 12.48 4.41 -3.90
N ALA A 80 11.66 4.62 -2.86
CA ALA A 80 11.40 3.62 -1.84
C ALA A 80 10.78 2.37 -2.49
N SER A 81 11.66 1.41 -2.76
CA SER A 81 11.33 0.19 -3.47
C SER A 81 10.56 -0.77 -2.57
N GLY A 82 9.94 -1.78 -3.19
CA GLY A 82 9.37 -2.90 -2.44
C GLY A 82 10.37 -3.59 -1.53
N GLU A 83 11.64 -3.67 -1.93
CA GLU A 83 12.68 -4.28 -1.11
C GLU A 83 13.01 -3.42 0.13
N LEU A 84 13.11 -2.10 -0.02
CA LEU A 84 13.29 -1.20 1.12
C LEU A 84 12.14 -1.34 2.11
N PHE A 85 10.89 -1.34 1.60
CA PHE A 85 9.71 -1.50 2.43
C PHE A 85 9.74 -2.80 3.25
N LEU A 86 10.05 -3.92 2.59
CA LEU A 86 10.11 -5.24 3.22
C LEU A 86 11.26 -5.33 4.23
N HIS A 87 12.44 -4.84 3.87
CA HIS A 87 13.58 -4.81 4.76
C HIS A 87 13.30 -3.98 6.03
N THR A 88 12.70 -2.80 5.86
CA THR A 88 12.31 -1.96 7.01
C THR A 88 11.25 -2.62 7.88
N LEU A 89 10.30 -3.36 7.30
CA LEU A 89 9.34 -4.13 8.09
C LEU A 89 10.01 -5.27 8.85
N GLN A 90 11.02 -5.93 8.27
CA GLN A 90 11.74 -7.02 8.94
C GLN A 90 12.57 -6.55 10.13
N SER A 91 13.10 -5.33 10.09
CA SER A 91 13.92 -4.76 11.18
C SER A 91 13.10 -4.14 12.31
N LEU A 92 11.78 -4.33 12.33
CA LEU A 92 10.93 -3.84 13.40
C LEU A 92 10.99 -4.76 14.63
N GLU A 93 11.41 -4.19 15.75
CA GLU A 93 11.38 -4.85 17.05
C GLU A 93 10.05 -4.65 17.81
N ALA A 94 9.21 -3.73 17.33
CA ALA A 94 7.94 -3.38 17.94
C ALA A 94 6.78 -3.60 16.97
N HIS A 95 5.60 -3.87 17.53
CA HIS A 95 4.36 -3.98 16.80
C HIS A 95 3.37 -2.89 17.27
N PRO A 96 2.51 -2.38 16.39
CA PRO A 96 1.47 -1.47 16.79
C PRO A 96 0.44 -2.19 17.70
N PRO A 97 -0.24 -1.46 18.59
CA PRO A 97 -1.25 -2.04 19.50
C PRO A 97 -2.51 -2.52 18.76
N ARG A 98 -2.68 -2.14 17.50
CA ARG A 98 -3.79 -2.51 16.63
C ARG A 98 -3.26 -2.83 15.24
N SER A 99 -3.98 -3.66 14.49
CA SER A 99 -3.66 -3.85 13.08
C SER A 99 -3.75 -2.54 12.30
N LEU A 100 -2.85 -2.36 11.33
CA LEU A 100 -2.84 -1.25 10.41
C LEU A 100 -3.19 -1.75 9.01
N VAL A 101 -4.00 -0.99 8.29
CA VAL A 101 -4.57 -1.38 7.00
C VAL A 101 -4.13 -0.40 5.92
N LEU A 102 -3.52 -0.93 4.87
CA LEU A 102 -3.24 -0.21 3.63
C LEU A 102 -4.40 -0.42 2.65
N VAL A 103 -4.95 0.64 2.09
CA VAL A 103 -6.07 0.57 1.15
C VAL A 103 -5.63 1.05 -0.23
N ILE A 104 -5.92 0.26 -1.26
CA ILE A 104 -5.67 0.63 -2.67
C ILE A 104 -6.99 0.51 -3.41
N ASP A 105 -7.48 1.63 -3.93
CA ASP A 105 -8.67 1.67 -4.78
C ASP A 105 -8.32 1.74 -6.27
N ALA A 106 -9.16 1.13 -7.09
CA ALA A 106 -9.07 1.09 -8.56
C ALA A 106 -7.69 0.65 -9.10
N LEU A 107 -7.08 -0.40 -8.54
CA LEU A 107 -5.73 -0.83 -8.96
C LEU A 107 -5.63 -1.15 -10.47
N ASP A 108 -6.72 -1.56 -11.11
CA ASP A 108 -6.81 -1.79 -12.57
C ASP A 108 -6.65 -0.51 -13.42
N GLU A 109 -6.69 0.67 -12.79
CA GLU A 109 -6.50 1.97 -13.46
C GLU A 109 -5.06 2.51 -13.33
N CYS A 110 -4.13 1.71 -12.80
CA CYS A 110 -2.77 2.16 -12.50
C CYS A 110 -1.69 1.21 -13.06
N GLY A 111 -0.77 1.78 -13.83
CA GLY A 111 0.38 1.13 -14.44
C GLY A 111 0.05 -0.09 -15.29
N GLU A 112 1.09 -0.82 -15.66
CA GLU A 112 1.00 -2.01 -16.51
C GLU A 112 0.90 -3.31 -15.69
N PRO A 113 0.34 -4.40 -16.26
CA PRO A 113 0.14 -5.69 -15.57
C PRO A 113 1.35 -6.20 -14.77
N GLY A 114 2.55 -6.14 -15.35
CA GLY A 114 3.77 -6.59 -14.68
C GLY A 114 4.12 -5.75 -13.44
N THR A 115 3.87 -4.45 -13.48
CA THR A 115 4.14 -3.55 -12.35
C THR A 115 3.11 -3.71 -11.23
N ARG A 116 1.83 -3.92 -11.58
CA ARG A 116 0.77 -4.24 -10.61
C ARG A 116 1.04 -5.54 -9.89
N LYS A 117 1.43 -6.59 -10.64
CA LYS A 117 1.84 -7.88 -10.08
C LYS A 117 2.98 -7.72 -9.06
N ARG A 118 4.06 -7.03 -9.44
CA ARG A 118 5.20 -6.80 -8.54
C ARG A 118 4.80 -6.01 -7.28
N LEU A 119 3.94 -5.01 -7.41
CA LEU A 119 3.41 -4.26 -6.27
C LEU A 119 2.62 -5.18 -5.31
N LEU A 120 1.71 -6.00 -5.85
CA LEU A 120 0.91 -6.94 -5.05
C LEU A 120 1.78 -7.99 -4.36
N GLU A 121 2.80 -8.53 -5.03
CA GLU A 121 3.76 -9.47 -4.44
C GLU A 121 4.46 -8.88 -3.22
N HIS A 122 4.94 -7.63 -3.30
CA HIS A 122 5.55 -6.95 -2.16
C HIS A 122 4.55 -6.74 -1.02
N LEU A 123 3.31 -6.31 -1.31
CA LEU A 123 2.27 -6.08 -0.29
C LEU A 123 1.86 -7.38 0.41
N LEU A 124 1.77 -8.49 -0.34
CA LEU A 124 1.48 -9.80 0.23
C LEU A 124 2.64 -10.32 1.08
N LYS A 125 3.88 -10.15 0.61
CA LYS A 125 5.09 -10.51 1.39
C LYS A 125 5.17 -9.70 2.68
N ALA A 126 4.84 -8.41 2.65
CA ALA A 126 4.74 -7.54 3.82
C ALA A 126 3.70 -8.04 4.83
N CYS A 127 2.48 -8.37 4.37
CA CYS A 127 1.43 -8.95 5.22
C CYS A 127 1.83 -10.31 5.82
N ARG A 128 2.64 -11.11 5.10
CA ARG A 128 3.14 -12.40 5.59
C ARG A 128 4.18 -12.22 6.70
N GLN A 129 5.09 -11.27 6.52
CA GLN A 129 6.14 -10.89 7.49
C GLN A 129 5.54 -10.27 8.75
N GLN A 130 4.59 -9.35 8.59
CA GLN A 130 4.01 -8.58 9.69
C GLN A 130 2.51 -8.86 9.82
N LYS A 131 2.13 -9.74 10.76
CA LYS A 131 0.73 -10.18 10.93
C LYS A 131 -0.23 -9.04 11.30
N TRP A 132 0.27 -7.96 11.89
CA TRP A 132 -0.50 -6.76 12.22
C TRP A 132 -0.77 -5.87 11.00
N LEU A 133 -0.03 -6.02 9.90
CA LEU A 133 -0.24 -5.27 8.68
C LEU A 133 -1.23 -6.01 7.78
N LYS A 134 -2.22 -5.28 7.23
CA LYS A 134 -3.22 -5.79 6.30
C LYS A 134 -3.26 -4.90 5.06
N THR A 135 -3.70 -5.47 3.94
CA THR A 135 -3.93 -4.73 2.72
C THR A 135 -5.32 -5.04 2.16
N ILE A 136 -6.07 -4.00 1.85
CA ILE A 136 -7.33 -4.07 1.09
C ILE A 136 -7.04 -3.52 -0.30
N VAL A 137 -7.23 -4.36 -1.31
CA VAL A 137 -7.14 -3.98 -2.72
C VAL A 137 -8.54 -4.04 -3.31
N ILE A 138 -8.90 -3.01 -4.07
CA ILE A 138 -10.17 -2.87 -4.75
C ILE A 138 -9.87 -2.65 -6.24
N SER A 139 -10.46 -3.46 -7.11
CA SER A 139 -10.23 -3.37 -8.56
C SER A 139 -11.31 -4.07 -9.39
N ARG A 140 -11.21 -3.97 -10.71
CA ARG A 140 -11.79 -4.96 -11.63
C ARG A 140 -11.07 -6.30 -11.52
N PRO A 141 -11.72 -7.41 -11.91
CA PRO A 141 -11.10 -8.72 -11.96
C PRO A 141 -10.21 -8.85 -13.21
N GLU A 142 -9.16 -8.03 -13.33
CA GLU A 142 -8.15 -8.18 -14.38
C GLU A 142 -7.31 -9.44 -14.13
N HIS A 143 -6.90 -10.14 -15.21
CA HIS A 143 -6.23 -11.45 -15.11
C HIS A 143 -4.93 -11.39 -14.30
N ASP A 144 -4.13 -10.34 -14.47
CA ASP A 144 -2.87 -10.17 -13.74
C ASP A 144 -3.10 -9.98 -12.23
N ILE A 145 -4.17 -9.31 -11.82
CA ILE A 145 -4.54 -9.13 -10.42
C ILE A 145 -5.09 -10.45 -9.85
N GLN A 146 -6.01 -11.09 -10.57
CA GLN A 146 -6.58 -12.38 -10.18
C GLN A 146 -5.52 -13.45 -9.92
N SER A 147 -4.50 -13.53 -10.77
CA SER A 147 -3.47 -14.57 -10.70
C SER A 147 -2.62 -14.54 -9.41
N ILE A 148 -2.73 -13.49 -8.60
CA ILE A 148 -1.92 -13.26 -7.39
C ILE A 148 -2.68 -13.59 -6.10
N PHE A 149 -4.02 -13.54 -6.12
CA PHE A 149 -4.87 -13.80 -4.96
C PHE A 149 -5.39 -15.24 -4.96
#